data_AF-A0A7X0VXR2-F1
#
_entry.id   AF-A0A7X0VXR2-F1
#
_cell.length_a   1.000
_cell.length_b   1.000
_cell.length_c   1.000
_cell.angle_alpha   90.00
_cell.angle_beta   90.00
_cell.angle_gamma   90.00
#
_symmetry.space_group_name_H-M   'P 1'
#
loop_
_entity.id
_entity.type
_entity.pdbx_description
1 polymer ?
#
loop_
_entity_poly.entity_id
_entity_poly.type
_entity_poly.pdbx_seq_one_letter_code
_entity_poly.pdbx_strand_id
1 'polypeptide(L)'
;MKKSASLKLLTVAAAGTCLLAASPLVSAAAGLPSATVAPASSQTAQSAVTVTSKEVNDKNDLYSAKLQIPVLSGMQDSIYQTKLNEQLESQAMSVLDDLKKTAAADQEASKTGGYEFRPYEMEITYAVKSDGSGQNGTFSLVVSTYTYTGGAHGSTVEDTYNVQNAAAASPLTLKQLLGSDYLKLANAAVAAELKANPDRYYPQDGSDAFKSIADDQSFFVSQGTVYLVFQQYEIGPYASGIVEIPVQPASVSAQPPKKQSLTLAPAAANKAGDAHYFVDAKGHVMVPLRTVASSFGYKVSWNNATKAAQVSSDQITASVPLGKNSYALTGKTPIPLTAASVSISGTIYVPDDFFSQMLGLNVTESPTGGNLTIHN
;
A
#
# COMPACT_ATOMS: atom_id res chain seq x y z
N MET A 1 45.84 -22.67 -0.58
CA MET A 1 44.98 -21.97 0.39
C MET A 1 44.18 -20.91 -0.36
N LYS A 2 42.92 -21.20 -0.72
CA LYS A 2 42.04 -20.23 -1.39
C LYS A 2 41.60 -19.22 -0.32
N LYS A 3 42.07 -17.98 -0.39
CA LYS A 3 41.58 -16.90 0.47
C LYS A 3 40.13 -16.64 0.07
N SER A 4 39.19 -16.94 0.96
CA SER A 4 37.80 -16.51 0.84
C SER A 4 37.80 -14.99 0.85
N ALA A 5 37.52 -14.37 -0.30
CA ALA A 5 37.22 -12.94 -0.34
C ALA A 5 35.89 -12.74 0.41
N SER A 6 35.91 -12.04 1.54
CA SER A 6 34.69 -11.68 2.25
C SER A 6 33.94 -10.66 1.40
N LEU A 7 32.77 -11.02 0.91
CA LEU A 7 31.83 -10.08 0.30
C LEU A 7 31.44 -9.05 1.39
N LYS A 8 31.96 -7.83 1.31
CA LYS A 8 31.50 -6.75 2.19
C LYS A 8 30.15 -6.29 1.64
N LEU A 9 29.06 -6.58 2.36
CA LEU A 9 27.76 -6.00 2.01
C LEU A 9 27.86 -4.48 2.13
N LEU A 10 27.34 -3.78 1.12
CA LEU A 10 27.04 -2.36 1.24
C LEU A 10 25.97 -2.24 2.33
N THR A 11 26.30 -1.61 3.46
CA THR A 11 25.32 -1.37 4.52
C THR A 11 24.41 -0.23 4.06
N VAL A 12 23.35 -0.55 3.34
CA VAL A 12 22.21 0.37 3.21
C VAL A 12 21.51 0.32 4.56
N ALA A 13 21.82 1.28 5.43
CA ALA A 13 21.10 1.41 6.69
C ALA A 13 19.65 1.76 6.34
N ALA A 14 18.72 0.85 6.64
CA ALA A 14 17.31 1.19 6.69
C ALA A 14 17.16 2.27 7.77
N ALA A 15 16.75 3.47 7.38
CA ALA A 15 16.37 4.48 8.33
C ALA A 15 14.95 4.12 8.81
N GLY A 16 14.86 3.21 9.78
CA GLY A 16 13.64 3.02 10.56
C GLY A 16 13.05 4.37 10.94
N THR A 17 11.72 4.50 10.84
CA THR A 17 10.91 5.73 10.97
C THR A 17 11.75 6.99 11.27
N CYS A 18 12.20 7.68 10.23
CA CYS A 18 13.24 8.71 10.40
C CYS A 18 12.70 9.92 11.20
N LEU A 19 12.89 9.87 12.52
CA LEU A 19 12.52 10.92 13.46
C LEU A 19 13.52 12.06 13.32
N LEU A 20 13.10 13.17 12.72
CA LEU A 20 13.80 14.45 12.85
C LEU A 20 13.84 14.82 14.33
N ALA A 21 15.01 14.69 14.96
CA ALA A 21 15.22 15.09 16.35
C ALA A 21 14.99 16.60 16.50
N ALA A 22 13.86 16.98 17.12
CA ALA A 22 13.59 18.35 17.49
C ALA A 22 14.17 18.64 18.88
N SER A 23 15.17 19.52 18.95
CA SER A 23 15.63 20.10 20.23
C SER A 23 14.53 21.00 20.82
N PRO A 24 14.22 20.91 22.12
CA PRO A 24 13.15 21.72 22.72
C PRO A 24 13.60 23.18 22.91
N LEU A 25 12.85 24.11 22.34
CA LEU A 25 12.81 25.51 22.79
C LEU A 25 11.82 25.59 23.95
N VAL A 26 12.35 25.84 25.16
CA VAL A 26 11.57 26.21 26.33
C VAL A 26 10.99 27.61 26.11
N SER A 27 9.66 27.73 26.13
CA SER A 27 9.02 29.03 26.37
C SER A 27 8.03 28.88 27.53
N ALA A 28 8.16 29.80 28.48
CA ALA A 28 7.46 29.84 29.75
C ALA A 28 5.95 30.05 29.59
N ALA A 29 5.20 29.48 30.53
CA ALA A 29 3.76 29.58 30.67
C ALA A 29 3.32 30.96 31.19
N ALA A 30 2.19 31.46 30.67
CA ALA A 30 1.33 32.43 31.33
C ALA A 30 -0.14 32.04 31.12
N GLY A 31 -0.95 32.22 32.16
CA GLY A 31 -2.27 31.61 32.36
C GLY A 31 -3.45 32.14 31.53
N LEU A 32 -4.57 31.43 31.74
CA LEU A 32 -5.87 31.31 31.04
C LEU A 32 -6.71 32.62 30.89
N PRO A 33 -7.78 32.61 30.06
CA PRO A 33 -9.10 32.19 30.55
C PRO A 33 -9.91 31.26 29.62
N SER A 34 -10.87 30.54 30.22
CA SER A 34 -11.88 29.70 29.55
C SER A 34 -12.64 30.43 28.45
N ALA A 35 -12.72 29.80 27.28
CA ALA A 35 -13.61 30.20 26.20
C ALA A 35 -14.67 29.11 25.93
N THR A 36 -15.90 29.59 25.80
CA THR A 36 -17.15 28.91 25.44
C THR A 36 -17.01 27.89 24.30
N VAL A 37 -17.70 26.76 24.43
CA VAL A 37 -17.78 25.70 23.42
C VAL A 37 -18.57 26.21 22.20
N ALA A 38 -17.85 26.59 21.13
CA ALA A 38 -18.44 26.85 19.83
C ALA A 38 -18.89 25.52 19.17
N PRO A 39 -19.95 25.53 18.34
CA PRO A 39 -20.38 24.31 17.65
C PRO A 39 -19.28 23.83 16.71
N ALA A 40 -19.15 22.50 16.60
CA ALA A 40 -18.16 21.80 15.80
C ALA A 40 -18.00 22.45 14.41
N SER A 41 -16.90 23.15 14.23
CA SER A 41 -16.45 23.68 12.96
C SER A 41 -16.30 22.52 11.98
N SER A 42 -16.96 22.65 10.84
CA SER A 42 -16.67 21.91 9.63
C SER A 42 -15.15 21.94 9.41
N GLN A 43 -14.47 20.82 9.67
CA GLN A 43 -13.05 20.67 9.39
C GLN A 43 -12.85 20.89 7.89
N THR A 44 -12.24 22.03 7.55
CA THR A 44 -11.81 22.36 6.19
C THR A 44 -10.88 21.26 5.71
N ALA A 45 -11.23 20.61 4.60
CA ALA A 45 -10.36 19.64 3.94
C ALA A 45 -8.97 20.23 3.76
N GLN A 46 -7.95 19.51 4.25
CA GLN A 46 -6.59 19.99 4.22
C GLN A 46 -6.03 19.88 2.80
N SER A 47 -5.22 20.84 2.36
CA SER A 47 -4.59 20.77 1.04
C SER A 47 -3.63 19.59 0.96
N ALA A 48 -3.71 18.84 -0.14
CA ALA A 48 -2.82 17.72 -0.42
C ALA A 48 -1.36 18.19 -0.61
N VAL A 49 -0.43 17.44 -0.03
CA VAL A 49 1.01 17.56 -0.32
C VAL A 49 1.26 16.97 -1.70
N THR A 50 1.90 17.73 -2.58
CA THR A 50 2.30 17.26 -3.90
C THR A 50 3.72 16.75 -3.86
N VAL A 51 3.99 15.59 -4.47
CA VAL A 51 5.33 15.01 -4.57
C VAL A 51 5.72 14.88 -6.03
N THR A 52 6.81 15.54 -6.40
CA THR A 52 7.44 15.46 -7.73
C THR A 52 8.78 14.74 -7.65
N SER A 53 9.37 14.39 -8.78
CA SER A 53 10.64 13.66 -8.82
C SER A 53 11.77 14.56 -9.32
N LYS A 54 12.89 14.59 -8.59
CA LYS A 54 14.19 15.03 -9.10
C LYS A 54 14.92 13.80 -9.64
N GLU A 55 15.12 13.78 -10.95
CA GLU A 55 15.75 12.67 -11.65
C GLU A 55 17.28 12.78 -11.62
N VAL A 56 17.96 11.74 -11.18
CA VAL A 56 19.42 11.59 -11.32
C VAL A 56 19.70 10.31 -12.10
N ASN A 57 20.30 10.46 -13.27
CA ASN A 57 20.73 9.35 -14.11
C ASN A 57 22.24 9.45 -14.28
N ASP A 58 22.97 8.48 -13.71
CA ASP A 58 24.43 8.44 -13.72
C ASP A 58 24.91 7.05 -14.08
N LYS A 59 25.85 6.94 -15.03
CA LYS A 59 26.30 5.66 -15.55
C LYS A 59 27.74 5.73 -16.05
N ASN A 60 28.51 4.70 -15.76
CA ASN A 60 29.80 4.42 -16.38
C ASN A 60 30.03 2.91 -16.45
N ASP A 61 31.27 2.48 -16.70
CA ASP A 61 31.62 1.06 -16.80
C ASP A 61 31.58 0.30 -15.45
N LEU A 62 31.49 1.03 -14.33
CA LEU A 62 31.46 0.46 -12.98
C LEU A 62 30.05 0.34 -12.41
N TYR A 63 29.12 1.21 -12.81
CA TYR A 63 27.75 1.21 -12.31
C TYR A 63 26.75 1.89 -13.24
N SER A 64 25.46 1.62 -13.01
CA SER A 64 24.31 2.34 -13.57
C SER A 64 23.34 2.72 -12.46
N ALA A 65 23.04 4.01 -12.30
CA ALA A 65 22.18 4.55 -11.26
C ALA A 65 21.03 5.37 -11.86
N LYS A 66 19.79 5.07 -11.45
CA LYS A 66 18.57 5.80 -11.82
C LYS A 66 17.79 6.16 -10.56
N LEU A 67 17.76 7.43 -10.19
CA LEU A 67 17.15 7.86 -8.94
C LEU A 67 16.00 8.82 -9.22
N GLN A 68 14.81 8.44 -8.74
CA GLN A 68 13.64 9.30 -8.64
C GLN A 68 13.56 9.83 -7.22
N ILE A 69 14.25 10.95 -6.95
CA ILE A 69 14.30 11.52 -5.60
C ILE A 69 13.02 12.34 -5.36
N PRO A 70 12.21 12.02 -4.34
CA PRO A 70 10.98 12.76 -4.07
C PRO A 70 11.25 14.18 -3.58
N VAL A 71 10.50 15.14 -4.13
CA VAL A 71 10.50 16.55 -3.76
C VAL A 71 9.08 16.97 -3.41
N LEU A 72 8.86 17.26 -2.13
CA LEU A 72 7.58 17.64 -1.56
C LEU A 72 7.33 19.14 -1.71
N SER A 73 6.06 19.49 -1.98
CA SER A 73 5.55 20.85 -1.94
C SER A 73 4.13 20.89 -1.37
N GLY A 74 3.74 22.02 -0.79
CA GLY A 74 2.39 22.23 -0.25
C GLY A 74 2.17 21.73 1.18
N MET A 75 3.23 21.41 1.93
CA MET A 75 3.10 21.17 3.38
C MET A 75 2.75 22.49 4.10
N GLN A 76 1.99 22.38 5.18
CA GLN A 76 1.60 23.53 6.00
C GLN A 76 2.80 24.15 6.75
N ASP A 77 3.77 23.31 7.12
CA ASP A 77 5.03 23.71 7.74
C ASP A 77 6.15 23.70 6.69
N SER A 78 6.49 24.88 6.16
CA SER A 78 7.51 25.02 5.12
C SER A 78 8.94 24.75 5.62
N ILE A 79 9.20 24.90 6.92
CA ILE A 79 10.50 24.60 7.53
C ILE A 79 10.67 23.08 7.56
N TYR A 80 9.65 22.35 8.02
CA TYR A 80 9.67 20.89 8.00
C TYR A 80 9.78 20.35 6.57
N GLN A 81 9.03 20.91 5.62
CA GLN A 81 9.11 20.54 4.21
C GLN A 81 10.54 20.66 3.66
N THR A 82 11.20 21.78 3.96
CA THR A 82 12.56 22.04 3.48
C THR A 82 13.53 21.01 4.05
N LYS A 83 13.46 20.75 5.36
CA LYS A 83 14.28 19.73 6.02
C LYS A 83 14.05 18.33 5.47
N LEU A 84 12.81 17.95 5.23
CA LEU A 84 12.48 16.64 4.69
C LEU A 84 12.99 16.49 3.24
N ASN A 85 12.83 17.51 2.40
CA ASN A 85 13.41 17.51 1.05
C ASN A 85 14.95 17.40 1.06
N GLU A 86 15.61 18.16 1.94
CA GLU A 86 17.07 18.09 2.12
C GLU A 86 17.51 16.70 2.58
N GLN A 87 16.77 16.09 3.52
CA GLN A 87 17.05 14.75 4.01
C GLN A 87 16.89 13.70 2.90
N LEU A 88 15.80 13.73 2.14
CA LEU A 88 15.54 12.79 1.04
C LEU A 88 16.63 12.86 -0.03
N GLU A 89 17.05 14.07 -0.41
CA GLU A 89 18.15 14.25 -1.36
C GLU A 89 19.49 13.79 -0.77
N SER A 90 19.80 14.18 0.47
CA SER A 90 21.06 13.83 1.13
C SER A 90 21.22 12.32 1.27
N GLN A 91 20.16 11.62 1.68
CA GLN A 91 20.16 10.16 1.81
C GLN A 91 20.39 9.50 0.45
N ALA A 92 19.63 9.88 -0.58
CA ALA A 92 19.80 9.34 -1.93
C ALA A 92 21.22 9.55 -2.48
N MET A 93 21.82 10.73 -2.26
CA MET A 93 23.18 11.04 -2.69
C MET A 93 24.25 10.33 -1.87
N SER A 94 24.03 10.12 -0.58
CA SER A 94 24.94 9.34 0.27
C SER A 94 25.03 7.89 -0.20
N VAL A 95 23.89 7.22 -0.43
CA VAL A 95 23.91 5.82 -0.87
C VAL A 95 24.53 5.70 -2.28
N LEU A 96 24.28 6.67 -3.17
CA LEU A 96 24.93 6.70 -4.49
C LEU A 96 26.45 6.86 -4.37
N ASP A 97 26.95 7.73 -3.49
CA ASP A 97 28.39 7.91 -3.25
C ASP A 97 29.03 6.65 -2.67
N ASP A 98 28.36 5.97 -1.75
CA ASP A 98 28.83 4.69 -1.19
C ASP A 98 28.86 3.58 -2.24
N LEU A 99 27.85 3.50 -3.11
CA LEU A 99 27.84 2.59 -4.26
C LEU A 99 29.04 2.85 -5.18
N LYS A 100 29.31 4.11 -5.53
CA LYS A 100 30.43 4.51 -6.38
C LYS A 100 31.78 4.11 -5.80
N LYS A 101 31.99 4.41 -4.52
CA LYS A 101 33.22 4.04 -3.80
C LYS A 101 33.43 2.54 -3.77
N THR A 102 32.36 1.79 -3.52
CA THR A 102 32.41 0.33 -3.41
C THR A 102 32.65 -0.32 -4.77
N ALA A 103 31.98 0.13 -5.83
CA ALA A 103 32.19 -0.34 -7.19
C ALA A 103 33.65 -0.14 -7.64
N ALA A 104 34.25 1.02 -7.33
CA ALA A 104 35.67 1.28 -7.64
C ALA A 104 36.62 0.37 -6.86
N ALA A 105 36.37 0.17 -5.55
CA ALA A 105 37.19 -0.70 -4.72
C ALA A 105 37.11 -2.17 -5.16
N ASP A 106 35.92 -2.65 -5.50
CA ASP A 106 35.70 -4.05 -5.90
C ASP A 106 36.21 -4.31 -7.32
N GLN A 107 36.14 -3.33 -8.21
CA GLN A 107 36.80 -3.42 -9.51
C GLN A 107 38.31 -3.57 -9.36
N GLU A 108 38.95 -2.83 -8.47
CA GLU A 108 40.39 -2.98 -8.20
C GLU A 108 40.71 -4.36 -7.60
N ALA A 109 39.90 -4.81 -6.64
CA ALA A 109 40.06 -6.12 -6.03
C ALA A 109 39.90 -7.28 -7.03
N SER A 110 39.00 -7.14 -8.01
CA SER A 110 38.74 -8.17 -9.03
C SER A 110 39.99 -8.53 -9.86
N LYS A 111 40.87 -7.56 -10.11
CA LYS A 111 42.10 -7.73 -10.91
C LYS A 111 43.05 -8.78 -10.35
N THR A 112 43.02 -8.99 -9.02
CA THR A 112 43.85 -9.99 -8.34
C THR A 112 43.02 -11.08 -7.65
N GLY A 113 41.70 -10.91 -7.56
CA GLY A 113 40.78 -11.78 -6.83
C GLY A 113 40.32 -13.03 -7.59
N GLY A 114 40.59 -13.12 -8.89
CA GLY A 114 40.23 -14.30 -9.70
C GLY A 114 38.73 -14.40 -10.03
N TYR A 115 38.04 -13.27 -10.07
CA TYR A 115 36.65 -13.14 -10.52
C TYR A 115 36.51 -11.94 -11.46
N GLU A 116 35.49 -11.96 -12.31
CA GLU A 116 35.16 -10.84 -13.18
C GLU A 116 34.27 -9.84 -12.43
N PHE A 117 34.66 -8.56 -12.43
CA PHE A 117 33.82 -7.50 -11.91
C PHE A 117 32.61 -7.29 -12.82
N ARG A 118 31.42 -7.20 -12.21
CA ARG A 118 30.18 -6.86 -12.92
C ARG A 118 29.74 -5.46 -12.50
N PRO A 119 29.31 -4.60 -13.45
CA PRO A 119 28.83 -3.26 -13.11
C PRO A 119 27.69 -3.32 -12.09
N TYR A 120 27.70 -2.40 -11.14
CA TYR A 120 26.67 -2.31 -10.11
C TYR A 120 25.43 -1.59 -10.63
N GLU A 121 24.29 -1.84 -10.01
CA GLU A 121 23.05 -1.15 -10.35
C GLU A 121 22.44 -0.52 -9.11
N MET A 122 21.84 0.66 -9.27
CA MET A 122 21.04 1.31 -8.25
C MET A 122 19.78 1.90 -8.87
N GLU A 123 18.66 1.69 -8.20
CA GLU A 123 17.39 2.34 -8.53
C GLU A 123 16.75 2.90 -7.25
N ILE A 124 16.31 4.16 -7.30
CA ILE A 124 15.48 4.76 -6.26
C ILE A 124 14.13 5.12 -6.86
N THR A 125 13.06 4.61 -6.26
CA THR A 125 11.66 4.96 -6.60
C THR A 125 10.91 5.35 -5.34
N TYR A 126 9.73 5.95 -5.48
CA TYR A 126 8.89 6.25 -4.32
C TYR A 126 7.39 6.07 -4.60
N ALA A 127 6.62 5.89 -3.53
CA ALA A 127 5.17 5.81 -3.54
C ALA A 127 4.56 6.69 -2.44
N VAL A 128 3.67 7.61 -2.82
CA VAL A 128 2.85 8.36 -1.87
C VAL A 128 1.69 7.46 -1.42
N LYS A 129 1.73 7.02 -0.15
CA LYS A 129 0.71 6.14 0.43
C LYS A 129 -0.47 6.92 1.03
N SER A 130 -0.21 8.17 1.45
CA SER A 130 -1.21 9.16 1.87
C SER A 130 -0.70 10.58 1.62
N ASP A 131 -1.53 11.46 1.04
CA ASP A 131 -1.13 12.81 0.58
C ASP A 131 -1.36 13.93 1.60
N GLY A 132 -1.86 13.61 2.80
CA GLY A 132 -2.15 14.59 3.84
C GLY A 132 -3.45 15.39 3.65
N SER A 133 -4.30 15.07 2.67
CA SER A 133 -5.59 15.75 2.46
C SER A 133 -6.71 15.29 3.39
N GLY A 134 -6.51 14.16 4.08
CA GLY A 134 -7.47 13.61 5.04
C GLY A 134 -7.65 14.47 6.30
N GLN A 135 -8.69 14.17 7.07
CA GLN A 135 -9.09 14.91 8.28
C GLN A 135 -7.96 15.09 9.32
N ASN A 136 -7.01 14.16 9.35
CA ASN A 136 -5.89 14.16 10.28
C ASN A 136 -4.58 14.59 9.61
N GLY A 137 -4.58 15.17 8.41
CA GLY A 137 -3.34 15.67 7.80
C GLY A 137 -2.24 14.62 7.60
N THR A 138 -2.58 13.33 7.55
CA THR A 138 -1.58 12.25 7.52
C THR A 138 -0.92 12.17 6.14
N PHE A 139 0.34 12.56 6.06
CA PHE A 139 1.18 12.33 4.89
C PHE A 139 2.05 11.10 5.13
N SER A 140 2.15 10.23 4.12
CA SER A 140 2.93 9.00 4.19
C SER A 140 3.57 8.68 2.84
N LEU A 141 4.88 8.48 2.86
CA LEU A 141 5.73 8.26 1.68
C LEU A 141 6.62 7.03 1.94
N VAL A 142 6.73 6.16 0.95
CA VAL A 142 7.71 5.07 0.94
C VAL A 142 8.73 5.35 -0.15
N VAL A 143 10.01 5.22 0.17
CA VAL A 143 11.14 5.32 -0.77
C VAL A 143 11.82 3.97 -0.84
N SER A 144 11.83 3.36 -2.02
CA SER A 144 12.44 2.04 -2.25
C SER A 144 13.80 2.24 -2.91
N THR A 145 14.87 1.78 -2.26
CA THR A 145 16.23 1.80 -2.78
C THR A 145 16.66 0.38 -3.13
N TYR A 146 16.76 0.08 -4.42
CA TYR A 146 17.31 -1.16 -4.95
C TYR A 146 18.81 -0.99 -5.25
N THR A 147 19.59 -1.99 -4.88
CA THR A 147 21.01 -2.09 -5.26
C THR A 147 21.36 -3.50 -5.73
N TYR A 148 22.17 -3.59 -6.78
CA TYR A 148 22.84 -4.82 -7.21
C TYR A 148 24.35 -4.60 -7.17
N THR A 149 25.03 -5.33 -6.29
CA THR A 149 26.49 -5.25 -6.12
C THR A 149 27.17 -6.58 -6.49
N GLY A 150 26.58 -7.31 -7.43
CA GLY A 150 27.00 -8.67 -7.80
C GLY A 150 26.23 -9.78 -7.06
N GLY A 151 26.59 -11.03 -7.33
CA GLY A 151 25.88 -12.20 -6.79
C GLY A 151 24.64 -12.60 -7.58
N ALA A 152 23.78 -13.41 -6.96
CA ALA A 152 22.62 -14.03 -7.62
C ALA A 152 21.44 -13.07 -7.83
N HIS A 153 21.31 -12.04 -6.98
CA HIS A 153 20.22 -11.07 -7.01
C HIS A 153 20.63 -9.76 -6.32
N GLY A 154 19.90 -8.69 -6.58
CA GLY A 154 20.02 -7.43 -5.83
C GLY A 154 19.25 -7.47 -4.51
N SER A 155 19.28 -6.35 -3.80
CA SER A 155 18.57 -6.14 -2.54
C SER A 155 17.78 -4.83 -2.59
N THR A 156 16.62 -4.81 -1.95
CA THR A 156 15.79 -3.61 -1.81
C THR A 156 15.60 -3.29 -0.34
N VAL A 157 15.73 -2.01 -0.01
CA VAL A 157 15.36 -1.45 1.30
C VAL A 157 14.24 -0.43 1.08
N GLU A 158 13.25 -0.42 1.97
CA GLU A 158 12.19 0.59 1.99
C GLU A 158 12.29 1.50 3.21
N ASP A 159 12.53 2.78 2.96
CA ASP A 159 12.48 3.84 3.95
C ASP A 159 11.08 4.47 3.97
N THR A 160 10.54 4.70 5.16
CA THR A 160 9.18 5.22 5.34
C THR A 160 9.17 6.57 6.05
N TYR A 161 8.46 7.54 5.48
CA TYR A 161 8.33 8.90 6.02
C TYR A 161 6.86 9.19 6.30
N ASN A 162 6.52 9.29 7.59
CA ASN A 162 5.15 9.52 8.05
C ASN A 162 5.08 10.83 8.80
N VAL A 163 4.26 11.76 8.34
CA VAL A 163 4.22 13.13 8.87
C VAL A 163 2.78 13.52 9.17
N GLN A 164 2.59 14.08 10.36
CA GLN A 164 1.41 14.87 10.68
C GLN A 164 1.58 16.23 9.99
N ASN A 165 1.00 16.40 8.80
CA ASN A 165 1.01 17.68 8.10
C ASN A 165 0.09 18.64 8.86
N ALA A 166 0.67 19.60 9.57
CA ALA A 166 -0.02 20.62 10.35
C ALA A 166 0.82 21.90 10.33
N ALA A 167 0.30 23.01 10.85
CA ALA A 167 1.06 24.26 10.96
C ALA A 167 2.41 24.09 11.69
N ALA A 168 2.46 23.15 12.63
CA ALA A 168 3.70 22.60 13.19
C ALA A 168 3.75 21.10 12.84
N ALA A 169 4.49 20.75 11.79
CA ALA A 169 4.56 19.38 11.33
C ALA A 169 5.46 18.54 12.23
N SER A 170 5.14 17.25 12.37
CA SER A 170 5.93 16.31 13.18
C SER A 170 5.87 14.90 12.61
N PRO A 171 6.89 14.06 12.86
CA PRO A 171 6.81 12.64 12.51
C PRO A 171 5.65 11.96 13.25
N LEU A 172 4.93 11.08 12.57
CA LEU A 172 3.95 10.22 13.18
C LEU A 172 4.62 9.01 13.83
N THR A 173 4.02 8.53 14.93
CA THR A 173 4.44 7.32 15.63
C THR A 173 3.31 6.29 15.62
N LEU A 174 3.66 5.00 15.71
CA LEU A 174 2.67 3.92 15.87
C LEU A 174 1.76 4.17 17.08
N LYS A 175 2.30 4.70 18.19
CA LYS A 175 1.53 5.04 19.39
C LYS A 175 0.48 6.13 19.15
N GLN A 176 0.78 7.14 18.34
CA GLN A 176 -0.21 8.18 17.97
C GLN A 176 -1.32 7.61 17.10
N LEU A 177 -0.99 6.66 16.21
CA LEU A 177 -1.94 6.10 15.23
C LEU A 177 -2.80 4.96 15.78
N LEU A 178 -2.22 4.11 16.64
CA LEU A 178 -2.85 2.89 17.16
C LEU A 178 -3.23 2.99 18.66
N GLY A 179 -2.86 4.08 19.32
CA GLY A 179 -3.15 4.32 20.74
C GLY A 179 -2.13 3.68 21.70
N SER A 180 -2.46 3.65 22.99
CA SER A 180 -1.57 3.12 24.04
C SER A 180 -1.24 1.64 23.87
N ASP A 181 -2.14 0.88 23.24
CA ASP A 181 -2.01 -0.55 23.01
C ASP A 181 -1.29 -0.89 21.69
N TYR A 182 -0.65 0.08 21.04
CA TYR A 182 -0.03 -0.08 19.71
C TYR A 182 0.87 -1.33 19.62
N LEU A 183 1.70 -1.58 20.63
CA LEU A 183 2.64 -2.70 20.64
C LEU A 183 1.91 -4.04 20.63
N LYS A 184 0.83 -4.15 21.42
CA LYS A 184 -0.01 -5.34 21.47
C LYS A 184 -0.72 -5.57 20.14
N LEU A 185 -1.26 -4.52 19.53
CA LEU A 185 -1.98 -4.59 18.25
C LEU A 185 -1.04 -4.97 17.11
N ALA A 186 0.12 -4.32 17.02
CA ALA A 186 1.14 -4.60 16.03
C ALA A 186 1.63 -6.04 16.12
N ASN A 187 2.05 -6.49 17.32
CA ASN A 187 2.53 -7.86 17.50
C ASN A 187 1.44 -8.91 17.23
N ALA A 188 0.18 -8.61 17.56
CA ALA A 188 -0.94 -9.50 17.24
C ALA A 188 -1.20 -9.61 15.73
N ALA A 189 -1.10 -8.51 14.99
CA ALA A 189 -1.24 -8.51 13.53
C ALA A 189 -0.14 -9.33 12.86
N VAL A 190 1.12 -9.16 13.30
CA VAL A 190 2.26 -9.93 12.78
C VAL A 190 2.09 -11.41 13.10
N ALA A 191 1.76 -11.76 14.35
CA ALA A 191 1.54 -13.16 14.73
C ALA A 191 0.42 -13.83 13.92
N ALA A 192 -0.64 -13.08 13.59
CA ALA A 192 -1.73 -13.57 12.74
C ALA A 192 -1.26 -13.83 11.31
N GLU A 193 -0.49 -12.92 10.71
CA GLU A 193 0.09 -13.07 9.37
C GLU A 193 1.03 -14.30 9.29
N LEU A 194 1.95 -14.41 10.25
CA LEU A 194 2.90 -15.53 10.31
C LEU A 194 2.19 -16.88 10.45
N LYS A 195 1.12 -16.93 11.26
CA LYS A 195 0.32 -18.14 11.45
C LYS A 195 -0.50 -18.50 10.21
N ALA A 196 -1.00 -17.51 9.47
CA ALA A 196 -1.81 -17.75 8.28
C ALA A 196 -0.98 -18.24 7.09
N ASN A 197 0.30 -17.86 7.03
CA ASN A 197 1.18 -18.14 5.89
C ASN A 197 2.52 -18.77 6.33
N PRO A 198 2.51 -19.93 7.03
CA PRO A 198 3.72 -20.49 7.65
C PRO A 198 4.81 -20.85 6.63
N ASP A 199 4.45 -21.24 5.40
CA ASP A 199 5.41 -21.61 4.36
C ASP A 199 6.14 -20.39 3.75
N ARG A 200 5.65 -19.17 4.01
CA ARG A 200 6.23 -17.92 3.49
C ARG A 200 7.30 -17.35 4.41
N TYR A 201 7.36 -17.75 5.67
CA TYR A 201 8.15 -17.07 6.71
C TYR A 201 9.10 -18.01 7.44
N TYR A 202 9.97 -17.47 8.29
CA TYR A 202 10.83 -18.32 9.11
C TYR A 202 10.01 -19.19 10.08
N PRO A 203 10.52 -20.39 10.44
CA PRO A 203 9.88 -21.23 11.45
C PRO A 203 9.73 -20.50 12.79
N GLN A 204 8.54 -20.58 13.38
CA GLN A 204 8.20 -19.87 14.62
C GLN A 204 8.51 -20.68 15.90
N ASP A 205 9.16 -21.83 15.78
CA ASP A 205 9.60 -22.70 16.87
C ASP A 205 11.13 -22.67 17.10
N GLY A 206 11.85 -21.81 16.38
CA GLY A 206 13.31 -21.68 16.41
C GLY A 206 13.84 -20.35 16.93
N SER A 207 15.14 -20.10 16.73
CA SER A 207 15.81 -18.84 17.11
C SER A 207 15.30 -17.63 16.33
N ASP A 208 14.76 -17.87 15.14
CA ASP A 208 14.27 -16.85 14.20
C ASP A 208 12.79 -16.53 14.42
N ALA A 209 12.18 -17.12 15.46
CA ALA A 209 10.80 -16.84 15.82
C ALA A 209 10.62 -15.35 16.12
N PHE A 210 9.56 -14.77 15.57
CA PHE A 210 9.23 -13.37 15.78
C PHE A 210 8.88 -13.13 17.26
N LYS A 211 9.50 -12.10 17.85
CA LYS A 211 9.32 -11.76 19.27
C LYS A 211 8.45 -10.53 19.46
N SER A 212 8.80 -9.46 18.76
CA SER A 212 8.11 -8.18 18.80
C SER A 212 8.59 -7.34 17.61
N ILE A 213 7.77 -6.38 17.20
CA ILE A 213 8.22 -5.28 16.34
C ILE A 213 9.37 -4.51 17.01
N ALA A 214 10.20 -3.88 16.20
CA ALA A 214 11.23 -2.95 16.68
C ALA A 214 10.61 -1.67 17.27
N ASP A 215 11.35 -0.98 18.14
CA ASP A 215 10.90 0.31 18.73
C ASP A 215 10.69 1.38 17.64
N ASP A 216 11.47 1.32 16.57
CA ASP A 216 11.46 2.20 15.40
C ASP A 216 10.89 1.52 14.14
N GLN A 217 10.13 0.42 14.31
CA GLN A 217 9.56 -0.38 13.21
C GLN A 217 8.99 0.51 12.11
N SER A 218 9.50 0.32 10.89
CA SER A 218 9.01 1.02 9.70
C SER A 218 7.53 0.75 9.49
N PHE A 219 6.80 1.78 9.07
CA PHE A 219 5.39 1.66 8.75
C PHE A 219 4.98 2.72 7.73
N PHE A 220 3.85 2.55 7.07
CA PHE A 220 3.21 3.62 6.34
C PHE A 220 1.71 3.68 6.66
N VAL A 221 1.07 4.79 6.30
CA VAL A 221 -0.39 4.93 6.41
C VAL A 221 -0.96 5.02 5.01
N SER A 222 -1.90 4.14 4.69
CA SER A 222 -2.67 4.22 3.46
C SER A 222 -4.14 4.03 3.75
N GLN A 223 -4.97 4.95 3.24
CA GLN A 223 -6.41 4.96 3.44
C GLN A 223 -6.83 4.82 4.93
N GLY A 224 -6.08 5.45 5.83
CA GLY A 224 -6.32 5.40 7.28
C GLY A 224 -5.89 4.10 7.98
N THR A 225 -5.33 3.14 7.25
CA THR A 225 -4.78 1.90 7.81
C THR A 225 -3.27 2.02 7.98
N VAL A 226 -2.76 1.58 9.13
CA VAL A 226 -1.32 1.46 9.39
C VAL A 226 -0.82 0.14 8.81
N TYR A 227 0.24 0.17 8.02
CA TYR A 227 0.93 -1.02 7.52
C TYR A 227 2.34 -1.03 8.09
N LEU A 228 2.69 -2.07 8.85
CA LEU A 228 4.08 -2.33 9.26
C LEU A 228 4.85 -2.82 8.04
N VAL A 229 6.10 -2.39 7.92
CA VAL A 229 7.00 -2.80 6.84
C VAL A 229 8.13 -3.62 7.47
N PHE A 230 8.29 -4.85 6.98
CA PHE A 230 9.41 -5.72 7.30
C PHE A 230 10.29 -5.87 6.06
N GLN A 231 11.56 -5.55 6.21
CA GLN A 231 12.54 -5.58 5.12
C GLN A 231 12.76 -7.01 4.61
N GLN A 232 13.40 -7.12 3.45
CA GLN A 232 13.86 -8.43 2.95
C GLN A 232 14.71 -9.13 4.02
N TYR A 233 14.51 -10.43 4.19
CA TYR A 233 15.17 -11.27 5.21
C TYR A 233 14.77 -11.05 6.67
N GLU A 234 13.92 -10.06 7.00
CA GLU A 234 13.61 -9.71 8.39
C GLU A 234 12.77 -10.77 9.10
N ILE A 235 11.69 -11.24 8.46
CA ILE A 235 10.77 -12.24 9.04
C ILE A 235 10.57 -13.48 8.14
N GLY A 236 11.24 -13.51 6.98
CA GLY A 236 11.19 -14.62 6.04
C GLY A 236 12.33 -14.54 5.02
N PRO A 237 12.53 -15.59 4.21
CA PRO A 237 13.58 -15.62 3.19
C PRO A 237 13.39 -14.56 2.10
N TYR A 238 14.39 -14.38 1.22
CA TYR A 238 14.33 -13.44 0.08
C TYR A 238 13.03 -13.52 -0.73
N ALA A 239 12.54 -14.73 -0.98
CA ALA A 239 11.34 -14.98 -1.76
C ALA A 239 10.06 -14.38 -1.15
N SER A 240 10.08 -14.06 0.15
CA SER A 240 8.98 -13.39 0.84
C SER A 240 8.86 -11.91 0.45
N GLY A 241 9.92 -11.34 -0.11
CA GLY A 241 10.03 -9.93 -0.48
C GLY A 241 10.05 -9.02 0.75
N ILE A 242 9.75 -7.73 0.51
CA ILE A 242 9.37 -6.81 1.58
C ILE A 242 7.92 -7.12 1.97
N VAL A 243 7.65 -7.22 3.26
CA VAL A 243 6.36 -7.66 3.79
C VAL A 243 5.66 -6.48 4.44
N GLU A 244 4.52 -6.11 3.89
CA GLU A 244 3.63 -5.08 4.44
C GLU A 244 2.49 -5.77 5.22
N ILE A 245 2.34 -5.49 6.52
CA ILE A 245 1.32 -6.11 7.39
C ILE A 245 0.36 -5.04 7.93
N PRO A 246 -0.94 -5.09 7.63
CA PRO A 246 -1.91 -4.13 8.16
C PRO A 246 -2.15 -4.32 9.66
N VAL A 247 -2.16 -3.23 10.42
CA VAL A 247 -2.50 -3.21 11.84
C VAL A 247 -3.82 -2.48 12.03
N GLN A 248 -4.81 -3.22 12.53
CA GLN A 248 -6.13 -2.68 12.85
C GLN A 248 -6.09 -2.07 14.27
N PRO A 249 -6.53 -0.81 14.49
CA PRO A 249 -6.59 -0.21 15.83
C PRO A 249 -7.54 -0.95 16.80
N ALA A 250 -7.30 -0.89 18.12
CA ALA A 250 -8.16 -1.53 19.14
C ALA A 250 -9.62 -1.03 19.13
N SER A 251 -9.89 0.15 18.59
CA SER A 251 -11.23 0.72 18.41
C SER A 251 -11.92 0.28 17.12
N VAL A 252 -11.22 -0.44 16.25
CA VAL A 252 -11.85 -1.39 15.32
C VAL A 252 -11.77 -2.78 15.95
N SER A 253 -12.62 -3.01 16.96
CA SER A 253 -13.37 -4.27 16.92
C SER A 253 -13.86 -4.37 15.49
N ALA A 254 -13.56 -5.46 14.77
CA ALA A 254 -14.06 -5.72 13.43
C ALA A 254 -15.43 -5.06 13.26
N GLN A 255 -15.46 -3.84 12.72
CA GLN A 255 -16.68 -3.31 12.22
C GLN A 255 -16.69 -4.03 10.89
N PRO A 256 -17.56 -5.04 10.70
CA PRO A 256 -17.82 -5.50 9.35
C PRO A 256 -18.03 -4.23 8.51
N PRO A 257 -17.48 -4.18 7.28
CA PRO A 257 -17.58 -3.00 6.42
C PRO A 257 -19.01 -2.51 6.55
N LYS A 258 -19.22 -1.28 7.08
CA LYS A 258 -20.51 -0.80 7.64
C LYS A 258 -21.64 -1.56 6.97
N LYS A 259 -22.33 -2.48 7.67
CA LYS A 259 -23.32 -3.39 7.04
C LYS A 259 -24.15 -2.60 6.03
N GLN A 260 -23.78 -2.75 4.77
CA GLN A 260 -24.28 -1.95 3.69
C GLN A 260 -25.19 -2.87 2.93
N SER A 261 -26.40 -2.41 2.69
CA SER A 261 -27.38 -3.16 1.95
C SER A 261 -27.82 -2.32 0.77
N LEU A 262 -27.79 -2.91 -0.41
CA LEU A 262 -28.36 -2.34 -1.61
C LEU A 262 -29.53 -3.23 -2.01
N THR A 263 -30.70 -2.61 -2.18
CA THR A 263 -31.90 -3.29 -2.66
C THR A 263 -32.17 -2.87 -4.09
N LEU A 264 -32.28 -3.85 -4.98
CA LEU A 264 -32.59 -3.65 -6.40
C LEU A 264 -34.01 -4.17 -6.68
N ALA A 265 -34.79 -3.37 -7.41
CA ALA A 265 -36.11 -3.77 -7.86
C ALA A 265 -36.01 -4.54 -9.20
N PRO A 266 -36.92 -5.47 -9.49
CA PRO A 266 -36.90 -6.21 -10.74
C PRO A 266 -37.35 -5.31 -11.89
N ALA A 267 -36.75 -5.50 -13.07
CA ALA A 267 -37.15 -4.87 -14.32
C ALA A 267 -37.28 -5.93 -15.41
N ALA A 268 -37.99 -5.57 -16.49
CA ALA A 268 -37.97 -6.36 -17.71
C ALA A 268 -36.54 -6.38 -18.30
N ALA A 269 -36.12 -7.53 -18.84
CA ALA A 269 -34.75 -7.78 -19.32
C ALA A 269 -34.20 -6.72 -20.30
N ASN A 270 -35.06 -5.98 -21.00
CA ASN A 270 -34.68 -4.97 -21.98
C ASN A 270 -34.88 -3.51 -21.51
N LYS A 271 -35.21 -3.29 -20.23
CA LYS A 271 -35.47 -1.96 -19.64
C LYS A 271 -34.74 -1.72 -18.32
N ALA A 272 -33.83 -2.60 -17.93
CA ALA A 272 -33.09 -2.44 -16.69
C ALA A 272 -32.17 -1.20 -16.77
N GLY A 273 -32.18 -0.41 -15.69
CA GLY A 273 -31.24 0.69 -15.46
C GLY A 273 -30.44 0.43 -14.19
N ASP A 274 -29.55 1.35 -13.85
CA ASP A 274 -28.57 1.21 -12.76
C ASP A 274 -29.15 0.81 -11.38
N ALA A 275 -30.46 1.02 -11.13
CA ALA A 275 -31.15 0.64 -9.90
C ALA A 275 -31.97 -0.68 -9.97
N HIS A 276 -31.91 -1.40 -11.08
CA HIS A 276 -32.75 -2.57 -11.32
C HIS A 276 -31.94 -3.81 -11.72
N TYR A 277 -32.37 -4.98 -11.25
CA TYR A 277 -31.91 -6.27 -11.77
C TYR A 277 -32.98 -6.84 -12.73
N PHE A 278 -32.63 -7.84 -13.53
CA PHE A 278 -33.61 -8.58 -14.32
C PHE A 278 -33.28 -10.07 -14.32
N VAL A 279 -34.24 -10.90 -14.70
CA VAL A 279 -34.02 -12.32 -14.93
C VAL A 279 -33.98 -12.57 -16.43
N ASP A 280 -32.92 -13.20 -16.93
CA ASP A 280 -32.78 -13.50 -18.35
C ASP A 280 -33.74 -14.63 -18.80
N ALA A 281 -33.82 -14.89 -20.11
CA ALA A 281 -34.70 -15.93 -20.64
C ALA A 281 -34.36 -17.36 -20.17
N LYS A 282 -33.18 -17.56 -19.56
CA LYS A 282 -32.69 -18.84 -19.03
C LYS A 282 -32.86 -18.94 -17.51
N GLY A 283 -33.41 -17.90 -16.86
CA GLY A 283 -33.63 -17.87 -15.42
C GLY A 283 -32.46 -17.32 -14.60
N HIS A 284 -31.42 -16.74 -15.22
CA HIS A 284 -30.30 -16.17 -14.47
C HIS A 284 -30.62 -14.75 -13.99
N VAL A 285 -30.26 -14.45 -12.75
CA VAL A 285 -30.41 -13.12 -12.15
C VAL A 285 -29.24 -12.24 -12.61
N MET A 286 -29.56 -11.19 -13.37
CA MET A 286 -28.59 -10.27 -13.96
C MET A 286 -28.63 -8.91 -13.27
N VAL A 287 -27.48 -8.47 -12.78
CA VAL A 287 -27.34 -7.40 -11.80
C VAL A 287 -26.38 -6.31 -12.33
N PRO A 288 -26.70 -5.00 -12.15
CA PRO A 288 -25.91 -3.90 -12.69
C PRO A 288 -24.56 -3.79 -11.98
N LEU A 289 -23.48 -4.08 -12.72
CA LEU A 289 -22.13 -4.20 -12.19
C LEU A 289 -21.66 -2.93 -11.48
N ARG A 290 -21.76 -1.79 -12.16
CA ARG A 290 -21.20 -0.51 -11.68
C ARG A 290 -21.89 -0.05 -10.40
N THR A 291 -23.22 -0.02 -10.39
CA THR A 291 -23.99 0.47 -9.24
C THR A 291 -23.72 -0.35 -7.99
N VAL A 292 -23.77 -1.67 -8.12
CA VAL A 292 -23.53 -2.56 -6.97
C VAL A 292 -22.09 -2.43 -6.52
N ALA A 293 -21.12 -2.65 -7.42
CA ALA A 293 -19.71 -2.60 -7.06
C ALA A 293 -19.31 -1.25 -6.41
N SER A 294 -19.74 -0.12 -6.99
CA SER A 294 -19.44 1.21 -6.43
C SER A 294 -20.15 1.48 -5.10
N SER A 295 -21.35 0.92 -4.88
CA SER A 295 -22.01 1.02 -3.57
C SER A 295 -21.18 0.38 -2.47
N PHE A 296 -20.49 -0.72 -2.76
CA PHE A 296 -19.64 -1.44 -1.81
C PHE A 296 -18.17 -0.99 -1.84
N GLY A 297 -17.87 0.17 -2.43
CA GLY A 297 -16.53 0.77 -2.42
C GLY A 297 -15.56 0.25 -3.49
N TYR A 298 -16.02 -0.61 -4.41
CA TYR A 298 -15.19 -1.05 -5.54
C TYR A 298 -15.19 0.00 -6.66
N LYS A 299 -14.02 0.22 -7.25
CA LYS A 299 -13.85 1.06 -8.44
C LYS A 299 -14.17 0.24 -9.69
N VAL A 300 -14.90 0.82 -10.65
CA VAL A 300 -15.21 0.17 -11.93
C VAL A 300 -14.70 1.01 -13.09
N SER A 301 -13.75 0.46 -13.86
CA SER A 301 -13.20 1.09 -15.07
C SER A 301 -13.44 0.22 -16.31
N TRP A 302 -13.33 0.80 -17.50
CA TRP A 302 -13.46 0.07 -18.77
C TRP A 302 -12.10 -0.08 -19.43
N ASN A 303 -11.75 -1.31 -19.81
CA ASN A 303 -10.58 -1.60 -20.63
C ASN A 303 -11.00 -1.81 -22.08
N ASN A 304 -10.66 -0.84 -22.94
CA ASN A 304 -11.03 -0.88 -24.35
C ASN A 304 -10.23 -1.91 -25.18
N ALA A 305 -9.01 -2.25 -24.75
CA ALA A 305 -8.16 -3.22 -25.45
C ALA A 305 -8.69 -4.65 -25.26
N THR A 306 -9.12 -4.98 -24.04
CA THR A 306 -9.64 -6.32 -23.72
C THR A 306 -11.16 -6.43 -23.81
N LYS A 307 -11.87 -5.34 -24.09
CA LYS A 307 -13.34 -5.25 -24.13
C LYS A 307 -13.97 -5.79 -22.82
N ALA A 308 -13.40 -5.37 -21.69
CA ALA A 308 -13.79 -5.83 -20.37
C ALA A 308 -13.96 -4.67 -19.39
N ALA A 309 -14.92 -4.78 -18.48
CA ALA A 309 -14.95 -3.94 -17.29
C ALA A 309 -13.96 -4.50 -16.26
N GLN A 310 -13.29 -3.61 -15.54
CA GLN A 310 -12.38 -3.94 -14.45
C GLN A 310 -13.02 -3.46 -13.15
N VAL A 311 -13.15 -4.37 -12.19
CA VAL A 311 -13.61 -4.07 -10.83
C VAL A 311 -12.43 -4.20 -9.89
N SER A 312 -12.12 -3.17 -9.10
CA SER A 312 -10.95 -3.18 -8.24
C SER A 312 -11.21 -2.57 -6.86
N SER A 313 -10.66 -3.21 -5.84
CA SER A 313 -10.39 -2.69 -4.50
C SER A 313 -8.91 -2.90 -4.15
N ASP A 314 -8.50 -2.58 -2.93
CA ASP A 314 -7.14 -2.82 -2.46
C ASP A 314 -6.80 -4.32 -2.35
N GLN A 315 -7.80 -5.19 -2.24
CA GLN A 315 -7.61 -6.64 -2.06
C GLN A 315 -7.93 -7.47 -3.31
N ILE A 316 -8.81 -6.96 -4.18
CA ILE A 316 -9.38 -7.73 -5.28
C ILE A 316 -9.32 -6.89 -6.55
N THR A 317 -8.83 -7.49 -7.63
CA THR A 317 -9.04 -6.97 -8.99
C THR A 317 -9.67 -8.07 -9.83
N ALA A 318 -10.84 -7.80 -10.39
CA ALA A 318 -11.62 -8.71 -11.22
C ALA A 318 -11.79 -8.15 -12.63
N SER A 319 -11.71 -9.01 -13.64
CA SER A 319 -11.97 -8.72 -15.05
C SER A 319 -13.30 -9.32 -15.48
N VAL A 320 -14.12 -8.48 -16.11
CA VAL A 320 -15.48 -8.77 -16.56
C VAL A 320 -15.54 -8.58 -18.08
N PRO A 321 -15.15 -9.59 -18.87
CA PRO A 321 -15.22 -9.50 -20.32
C PRO A 321 -16.67 -9.48 -20.81
N LEU A 322 -16.97 -8.57 -21.75
CA LEU A 322 -18.31 -8.43 -22.31
C LEU A 322 -18.71 -9.66 -23.15
N GLY A 323 -19.89 -10.22 -22.90
CA GLY A 323 -20.44 -11.33 -23.69
C GLY A 323 -19.83 -12.71 -23.38
N LYS A 324 -19.02 -12.84 -22.33
CA LYS A 324 -18.45 -14.11 -21.88
C LYS A 324 -18.90 -14.44 -20.46
N ASN A 325 -19.08 -15.72 -20.17
CA ASN A 325 -19.38 -16.23 -18.82
C ASN A 325 -18.11 -16.62 -18.04
N SER A 326 -16.94 -16.14 -18.47
CA SER A 326 -15.65 -16.46 -17.89
C SER A 326 -15.04 -15.20 -17.32
N TYR A 327 -14.80 -15.18 -16.01
CA TYR A 327 -14.40 -14.00 -15.25
C TYR A 327 -13.08 -14.28 -14.52
N ALA A 328 -12.20 -13.30 -14.37
CA ALA A 328 -10.86 -13.56 -13.83
C ALA A 328 -10.52 -12.64 -12.67
N LEU A 329 -9.96 -13.19 -11.59
CA LEU A 329 -9.25 -12.41 -10.58
C LEU A 329 -7.78 -12.26 -10.99
N THR A 330 -7.15 -11.12 -10.71
CA THR A 330 -5.73 -10.89 -11.05
C THR A 330 -4.86 -11.99 -10.47
N GLY A 331 -4.01 -12.59 -11.32
CA GLY A 331 -3.13 -13.70 -10.94
C GLY A 331 -3.81 -15.06 -10.80
N LYS A 332 -5.12 -15.18 -11.11
CA LYS A 332 -5.87 -16.44 -11.06
C LYS A 332 -6.41 -16.84 -12.44
N THR A 333 -6.62 -18.14 -12.62
CA THR A 333 -7.28 -18.71 -13.80
C THR A 333 -8.72 -18.20 -13.91
N PRO A 334 -9.24 -17.89 -15.12
CA PRO A 334 -10.63 -17.51 -15.30
C PRO A 334 -11.59 -18.58 -14.78
N ILE A 335 -12.61 -18.13 -14.05
CA ILE A 335 -13.66 -18.95 -13.44
C ILE A 335 -14.94 -18.77 -14.27
N PRO A 336 -15.55 -19.87 -14.74
CA PRO A 336 -16.86 -19.81 -15.38
C PRO A 336 -17.95 -19.56 -14.32
N LEU A 337 -18.84 -18.59 -14.59
CA LEU A 337 -20.03 -18.32 -13.79
C LEU A 337 -21.31 -18.70 -14.55
N THR A 338 -22.46 -18.59 -13.85
CA THR A 338 -23.78 -19.03 -14.34
C THR A 338 -24.21 -18.39 -15.67
N ALA A 339 -23.87 -17.13 -15.92
CA ALA A 339 -24.22 -16.44 -17.14
C ALA A 339 -23.08 -15.58 -17.70
N ALA A 340 -23.23 -15.15 -18.97
CA ALA A 340 -22.33 -14.18 -19.59
C ALA A 340 -22.72 -12.75 -19.25
N SER A 341 -21.75 -11.85 -19.16
CA SER A 341 -22.06 -10.43 -18.98
C SER A 341 -22.73 -9.84 -20.23
N VAL A 342 -23.67 -8.92 -20.04
CA VAL A 342 -24.41 -8.26 -21.13
C VAL A 342 -24.39 -6.75 -20.95
N SER A 343 -24.50 -6.00 -22.04
CA SER A 343 -24.67 -4.55 -22.01
C SER A 343 -26.05 -4.19 -22.50
N ILE A 344 -26.84 -3.52 -21.66
CA ILE A 344 -28.19 -3.05 -21.98
C ILE A 344 -28.20 -1.55 -21.73
N SER A 345 -28.48 -0.76 -22.78
CA SER A 345 -28.54 0.70 -22.71
C SER A 345 -27.28 1.37 -22.11
N GLY A 346 -26.10 0.74 -22.27
CA GLY A 346 -24.83 1.23 -21.74
C GLY A 346 -24.47 0.75 -20.33
N THR A 347 -25.38 0.07 -19.63
CA THR A 347 -25.12 -0.55 -18.33
C THR A 347 -24.69 -2.00 -18.52
N ILE A 348 -23.57 -2.38 -17.88
CA ILE A 348 -23.06 -3.75 -17.88
C ILE A 348 -23.72 -4.53 -16.75
N TYR A 349 -24.31 -5.66 -17.09
CA TYR A 349 -24.92 -6.61 -16.17
C TYR A 349 -24.09 -7.89 -16.09
N VAL A 350 -23.98 -8.45 -14.89
CA VAL A 350 -23.29 -9.71 -14.59
C VAL A 350 -24.25 -10.62 -13.80
N PRO A 351 -24.05 -11.95 -13.80
CA PRO A 351 -24.83 -12.82 -12.95
C PRO A 351 -24.61 -12.49 -11.47
N ASP A 352 -25.61 -12.77 -10.63
CA ASP A 352 -25.58 -12.52 -9.19
C ASP A 352 -24.46 -13.26 -8.46
N ASP A 353 -24.13 -14.48 -8.91
CA ASP A 353 -23.01 -15.26 -8.41
C ASP A 353 -21.63 -14.62 -8.62
N PHE A 354 -21.51 -13.61 -9.49
CA PHE A 354 -20.31 -12.77 -9.59
C PHE A 354 -20.03 -12.05 -8.27
N PHE A 355 -21.06 -11.48 -7.63
CA PHE A 355 -20.88 -10.70 -6.42
C PHE A 355 -20.50 -11.58 -5.23
N SER A 356 -21.06 -12.77 -5.13
CA SER A 356 -20.72 -13.72 -4.07
C SER A 356 -19.37 -14.40 -4.30
N GLN A 357 -19.09 -14.88 -5.51
CA GLN A 357 -17.87 -15.65 -5.77
C GLN A 357 -16.63 -14.79 -6.03
N MET A 358 -16.80 -13.61 -6.64
CA MET A 358 -15.65 -12.75 -7.01
C MET A 358 -15.42 -11.63 -6.01
N LEU A 359 -16.49 -11.06 -5.44
CA LEU A 359 -16.40 -9.91 -4.54
C LEU A 359 -16.69 -10.26 -3.08
N GLY A 360 -17.14 -11.49 -2.78
CA GLY A 360 -17.42 -11.93 -1.41
C GLY A 360 -18.68 -11.30 -0.79
N LEU A 361 -19.61 -10.79 -1.59
CA LEU A 361 -20.86 -10.19 -1.12
C LEU A 361 -21.97 -11.23 -0.97
N ASN A 362 -22.87 -11.02 -0.02
CA ASN A 362 -24.05 -11.87 0.17
C ASN A 362 -25.19 -11.36 -0.71
N VAL A 363 -25.74 -12.23 -1.54
CA VAL A 363 -26.92 -11.96 -2.37
C VAL A 363 -28.09 -12.74 -1.79
N THR A 364 -29.16 -12.05 -1.41
CA THR A 364 -30.39 -12.64 -0.91
C THR A 364 -31.57 -12.20 -1.76
N GLU A 365 -32.33 -13.17 -2.26
CA GLU A 365 -33.63 -12.90 -2.86
C GLU A 365 -34.66 -12.65 -1.76
N SER A 366 -35.49 -11.63 -1.94
CA SER A 366 -36.56 -11.33 -0.98
C SER A 366 -37.55 -12.52 -0.89
N PRO A 367 -37.90 -12.98 0.33
CA PRO A 367 -38.88 -14.05 0.53
C PRO A 367 -40.27 -13.74 -0.05
N THR A 368 -40.58 -12.47 -0.32
CA THR A 368 -41.87 -12.00 -0.86
C THR A 368 -41.84 -11.72 -2.37
N GLY A 369 -40.78 -12.16 -3.08
CA GLY A 369 -40.79 -12.28 -4.54
C GLY A 369 -40.81 -10.96 -5.30
N GLY A 370 -39.85 -10.08 -5.02
CA GLY A 370 -39.72 -8.82 -5.77
C GLY A 370 -38.29 -8.30 -5.80
N ASN A 371 -37.72 -7.99 -4.64
CA ASN A 371 -36.44 -7.30 -4.59
C ASN A 371 -35.25 -8.25 -4.39
N LEU A 372 -34.12 -7.89 -5.00
CA LEU A 372 -32.83 -8.52 -4.75
C LEU A 372 -32.06 -7.66 -3.75
N THR A 373 -31.58 -8.25 -2.67
CA THR A 373 -30.81 -7.55 -1.64
C THR A 373 -29.37 -8.03 -1.66
N ILE A 374 -28.42 -7.10 -1.78
CA ILE A 374 -26.98 -7.39 -1.74
C ILE A 374 -26.42 -6.73 -0.49
N HIS A 375 -25.57 -7.44 0.26
CA HIS A 375 -24.95 -6.91 1.48
C HIS A 375 -23.55 -7.50 1.73
N ASN A 376 -22.75 -6.79 2.52
CA ASN A 376 -21.39 -7.17 2.91
C ASN A 376 -21.28 -7.70 4.34
#